data_AF-A0A526PQQ4-F1
#
_entry.id   AF-A0A526PQQ4-F1
#
_cell.length_a   1.000
_cell.length_b   1.000
_cell.length_c   1.000
_cell.angle_alpha   90.00
_cell.angle_beta   90.00
_cell.angle_gamma   90.00
#
_symmetry.space_group_name_H-M   'P 1'
#
loop_
_entity.id
_entity.type
_entity.pdbx_description
1 polymer ?
#
loop_
_entity_poly.entity_id
_entity_poly.type
_entity_poly.pdbx_seq_one_letter_code
_entity_poly.pdbx_strand_id
1 'polypeptide(L)'
;MRTDFAAYESSGLSREYLEILEAEQFEINPDSVNPTRPMEADQSRNALCSSEAGRKLVSGWESMGGFRVHLGNVQRDVSRVVQTFGGNREQRVFMEHFDREVPEPARIAIYAEIANGPDLYVTPAAPSEVKHFASTPAGASLVAEWGSYAAEKVAMLRARAKRLDENMSEEESGDFWTWFDNLEPGPVAAIFRKLAG
;
A
#
# COMPACT_ATOMS: atom_id res chain seq x y z
N MET A 1 -4.88 29.96 -33.66
CA MET A 1 -5.52 29.04 -32.71
C MET A 1 -4.76 27.72 -32.51
N ARG A 2 -4.28 27.01 -33.54
CA ARG A 2 -3.50 25.75 -33.35
C ARG A 2 -2.17 25.90 -32.59
N THR A 3 -1.52 27.06 -32.69
CA THR A 3 -0.25 27.37 -32.01
C THR A 3 -0.41 27.65 -30.51
N ASP A 4 -1.61 28.04 -30.08
CA ASP A 4 -1.91 28.44 -28.70
C ASP A 4 -2.25 27.23 -27.83
N PHE A 5 -2.98 26.26 -28.39
CA PHE A 5 -3.34 25.03 -27.68
C PHE A 5 -2.13 24.11 -27.48
N ALA A 6 -1.24 24.01 -28.47
CA ALA A 6 0.00 23.27 -28.32
C ALA A 6 0.94 23.91 -27.27
N ALA A 7 0.94 25.24 -27.18
CA ALA A 7 1.67 25.96 -26.13
C ALA A 7 1.06 25.66 -24.75
N TYR A 8 -0.27 25.73 -24.61
CA TYR A 8 -1.03 25.39 -23.41
C TYR A 8 -0.83 23.94 -22.92
N GLU A 9 -0.77 22.98 -23.84
CA GLU A 9 -0.44 21.59 -23.52
C GLU A 9 1.03 21.44 -23.09
N SER A 10 1.96 22.08 -23.83
CA SER A 10 3.41 21.98 -23.55
C SER A 10 3.87 22.72 -22.30
N SER A 11 3.14 23.74 -21.85
CA SER A 11 3.48 24.56 -20.68
C SER A 11 2.99 23.98 -19.37
N GLY A 12 2.27 22.86 -19.39
CA GLY A 12 1.71 22.23 -18.18
C GLY A 12 0.43 22.88 -17.64
N LEU A 13 -0.04 23.99 -18.25
CA LEU A 13 -1.29 24.67 -17.85
C LEU A 13 -2.52 23.78 -17.99
N SER A 14 -2.50 22.87 -18.97
CA SER A 14 -3.52 21.82 -19.11
C SER A 14 -3.61 20.90 -17.89
N ARG A 15 -2.48 20.59 -17.26
CA ARG A 15 -2.40 19.73 -16.08
C ARG A 15 -2.86 20.47 -14.83
N GLU A 16 -2.40 21.70 -14.66
CA GLU A 16 -2.84 22.58 -13.55
C GLU A 16 -4.36 22.82 -13.59
N TYR A 17 -4.94 23.03 -14.78
CA TYR A 17 -6.38 23.20 -14.93
C TYR A 17 -7.16 21.93 -14.55
N LEU A 18 -6.67 20.75 -14.92
CA LEU A 18 -7.28 19.48 -14.52
C LEU A 18 -7.19 19.25 -13.00
N GLU A 19 -6.09 19.64 -12.37
CA GLU A 19 -5.93 19.56 -10.90
C GLU A 19 -6.91 20.47 -10.17
N ILE A 20 -7.14 21.70 -10.68
CA ILE A 20 -8.14 22.62 -10.12
C ILE A 20 -9.55 22.03 -10.26
N LEU A 21 -9.92 21.55 -11.45
CA LEU A 21 -11.24 20.96 -11.68
C LEU A 21 -11.51 19.75 -10.78
N GLU A 22 -10.50 18.92 -10.56
CA GLU A 22 -10.62 17.76 -9.68
C GLU A 22 -10.70 18.16 -8.21
N ALA A 23 -9.96 19.20 -7.78
CA ALA A 23 -10.08 19.75 -6.44
C ALA A 23 -11.49 20.32 -6.19
N GLU A 24 -12.04 21.07 -7.15
CA GLU A 24 -13.42 21.57 -7.09
C GLU A 24 -14.45 20.42 -7.06
N GLN A 25 -14.25 19.38 -7.88
CA GLN A 25 -15.10 18.19 -7.86
C GLN A 25 -15.02 17.46 -6.53
N PHE A 26 -13.84 17.38 -5.93
CA PHE A 26 -13.65 16.78 -4.61
C PHE A 26 -14.40 17.55 -3.53
N GLU A 27 -14.37 18.88 -3.55
CA GLU A 27 -15.12 19.72 -2.59
C GLU A 27 -16.64 19.51 -2.71
N ILE A 28 -17.14 19.31 -3.93
CA ILE A 28 -18.58 19.11 -4.19
C ILE A 28 -19.02 17.67 -3.89
N ASN A 29 -18.24 16.70 -4.36
CA ASN A 29 -18.50 15.28 -4.20
C ASN A 29 -17.17 14.49 -4.11
N PRO A 30 -16.66 14.21 -2.91
CA PRO A 30 -15.43 13.45 -2.71
C PRO A 30 -15.45 12.08 -3.40
N ASP A 31 -16.61 11.45 -3.51
CA ASP A 31 -16.77 10.12 -4.11
C ASP A 31 -16.68 10.14 -5.64
N SER A 32 -16.70 11.32 -6.27
CA SER A 32 -16.53 11.47 -7.73
C SER A 32 -15.08 11.37 -8.20
N VAL A 33 -14.12 11.57 -7.27
CA VAL A 33 -12.68 11.55 -7.57
C VAL A 33 -12.08 10.18 -7.23
N ASN A 34 -11.14 9.69 -8.03
CA ASN A 34 -10.46 8.41 -7.77
C ASN A 34 -9.53 8.52 -6.55
N PRO A 35 -9.80 7.81 -5.45
CA PRO A 35 -8.98 7.91 -4.23
C PRO A 35 -7.62 7.22 -4.34
N THR A 36 -7.47 6.29 -5.28
CA THR A 36 -6.21 5.56 -5.49
C THR A 36 -5.33 6.17 -6.58
N ARG A 37 -5.64 7.40 -7.00
CA ARG A 37 -4.80 8.14 -7.95
C ARG A 37 -3.39 8.31 -7.37
N PRO A 38 -2.34 7.94 -8.12
CA PRO A 38 -0.96 8.17 -7.69
C PRO A 38 -0.70 9.65 -7.38
N MET A 39 -0.08 9.91 -6.24
CA MET A 39 0.41 11.24 -5.87
C MET A 39 1.71 11.53 -6.62
N GLU A 40 1.90 12.78 -7.05
CA GLU A 40 3.13 13.20 -7.74
C GLU A 40 4.36 13.00 -6.85
N ALA A 41 5.48 12.61 -7.48
CA ALA A 41 6.67 12.23 -6.75
C ALA A 41 7.21 13.33 -5.83
N ASP A 42 7.20 14.59 -6.28
CA ASP A 42 7.73 15.70 -5.47
C ASP A 42 6.81 15.99 -4.28
N GLN A 43 5.49 15.85 -4.44
CA GLN A 43 4.52 15.96 -3.34
C GLN A 43 4.71 14.82 -2.32
N SER A 44 4.80 13.57 -2.79
CA SER A 44 5.04 12.41 -1.93
C SER A 44 6.38 12.52 -1.19
N ARG A 45 7.43 12.99 -1.86
CA ARG A 45 8.74 13.22 -1.24
C ARG A 45 8.65 14.26 -0.13
N ASN A 46 8.00 15.39 -0.38
CA ASN A 46 7.85 16.45 0.62
C ASN A 46 7.05 15.96 1.84
N ALA A 47 5.98 15.20 1.61
CA ALA A 47 5.18 14.60 2.68
C ALA A 47 6.01 13.62 3.52
N LEU A 48 6.71 12.66 2.88
CA LEU A 48 7.57 11.69 3.59
C LEU A 48 8.73 12.36 4.32
N CYS A 49 9.34 13.40 3.75
CA CYS A 49 10.45 14.10 4.38
C CYS A 49 10.07 14.94 5.61
N SER A 50 8.78 15.02 5.96
CA SER A 50 8.31 15.72 7.17
C SER A 50 8.69 15.00 8.48
N SER A 51 8.96 13.69 8.43
CA SER A 51 9.38 12.89 9.58
C SER A 51 10.79 12.32 9.42
N GLU A 52 11.41 11.88 10.52
CA GLU A 52 12.72 11.22 10.46
C GLU A 52 12.66 9.87 9.75
N ALA A 53 11.64 9.06 10.06
CA ALA A 53 11.42 7.77 9.43
C ALA A 53 11.23 7.92 7.91
N GLY A 54 10.45 8.92 7.47
CA GLY A 54 10.21 9.11 6.05
C GLY A 54 11.43 9.66 5.31
N ARG A 55 12.25 10.52 5.94
CA ARG A 55 13.57 10.92 5.38
C ARG A 55 14.51 9.71 5.19
N LYS A 56 14.53 8.79 6.16
CA LYS A 56 15.30 7.53 6.05
C LYS A 56 14.79 6.67 4.89
N LEU A 57 13.48 6.52 4.75
CA LEU A 57 12.86 5.78 3.65
C LEU A 57 13.22 6.38 2.28
N VAL A 58 13.03 7.69 2.11
CA VAL A 58 13.36 8.40 0.86
C VAL A 58 14.82 8.21 0.51
N SER A 59 15.73 8.44 1.46
CA SER A 59 17.17 8.24 1.26
C SER A 59 17.52 6.80 0.86
N GLY A 60 16.91 5.83 1.54
CA GLY A 60 17.06 4.41 1.22
C GLY A 60 16.63 4.10 -0.22
N TRP A 61 15.44 4.51 -0.62
CA TRP A 61 14.94 4.30 -1.98
C TRP A 61 15.78 5.00 -3.04
N GLU A 62 16.31 6.19 -2.77
CA GLU A 62 17.25 6.85 -3.68
C GLU A 62 18.50 6.02 -3.90
N SER A 63 19.06 5.46 -2.83
CA SER A 63 20.25 4.60 -2.93
C SER A 63 20.01 3.27 -3.65
N MET A 64 18.76 2.78 -3.65
CA MET A 64 18.37 1.45 -4.16
C MET A 64 17.70 1.51 -5.55
N GLY A 65 18.04 2.49 -6.38
CA GLY A 65 17.53 2.59 -7.76
C GLY A 65 16.53 3.73 -8.02
N GLY A 66 16.36 4.62 -7.05
CA GLY A 66 15.67 5.90 -7.23
C GLY A 66 14.29 5.95 -6.59
N PHE A 67 14.00 7.06 -5.91
CA PHE A 67 12.74 7.26 -5.19
C PHE A 67 11.49 7.07 -6.06
N ARG A 68 11.50 7.59 -7.28
CA ARG A 68 10.34 7.54 -8.19
C ARG A 68 9.93 6.11 -8.57
N VAL A 69 10.91 5.21 -8.70
CA VAL A 69 10.66 3.81 -9.07
C VAL A 69 9.96 3.09 -7.92
N HIS A 70 10.51 3.20 -6.72
CA HIS A 70 9.95 2.57 -5.51
C HIS A 70 8.58 3.15 -5.18
N LEU A 71 8.41 4.48 -5.22
CA LEU A 71 7.12 5.13 -5.01
C LEU A 71 6.07 4.62 -6.00
N GLY A 72 6.40 4.57 -7.30
CA GLY A 72 5.48 4.10 -8.32
C GLY A 72 5.07 2.64 -8.14
N ASN A 73 5.96 1.80 -7.62
CA ASN A 73 5.64 0.41 -7.28
C ASN A 73 4.70 0.33 -6.07
N VAL A 74 5.01 1.04 -4.99
CA VAL A 74 4.17 1.08 -3.78
C VAL A 74 2.78 1.61 -4.10
N GLN A 75 2.67 2.75 -4.79
CA GLN A 75 1.39 3.34 -5.15
C GLN A 75 0.56 2.41 -6.04
N ARG A 76 1.19 1.73 -7.00
CA ARG A 76 0.50 0.74 -7.86
C ARG A 76 -0.01 -0.45 -7.05
N ASP A 77 0.80 -0.94 -6.13
CA ASP A 77 0.50 -2.13 -5.35
C ASP A 77 -0.59 -1.87 -4.31
N VAL A 78 -0.52 -0.75 -3.61
CA VAL A 78 -1.57 -0.28 -2.70
C VAL A 78 -2.86 0.00 -3.47
N SER A 79 -2.79 0.70 -4.62
CA SER A 79 -3.95 0.98 -5.46
C SER A 79 -4.68 -0.30 -5.85
N ARG A 80 -3.96 -1.34 -6.28
CA ARG A 80 -4.56 -2.65 -6.62
C ARG A 80 -5.24 -3.33 -5.45
N VAL A 81 -4.69 -3.22 -4.24
CA VAL A 81 -5.30 -3.78 -3.02
C VAL A 81 -6.58 -3.01 -2.69
N VAL A 82 -6.47 -1.68 -2.60
CA VAL A 82 -7.58 -0.81 -2.19
C VAL A 82 -8.75 -0.89 -3.19
N GLN A 83 -8.47 -0.99 -4.48
CA GLN A 83 -9.51 -1.16 -5.52
C GLN A 83 -10.37 -2.42 -5.34
N THR A 84 -9.96 -3.40 -4.52
CA THR A 84 -10.78 -4.57 -4.20
C THR A 84 -11.86 -4.30 -3.14
N PHE A 85 -11.82 -3.15 -2.45
CA PHE A 85 -12.67 -2.86 -1.29
C PHE A 85 -14.03 -2.23 -1.64
N GLY A 86 -14.34 -2.10 -2.93
CA GLY A 86 -15.62 -1.55 -3.40
C GLY A 86 -15.45 -0.25 -4.17
N GLY A 87 -16.40 0.67 -4.02
CA GLY A 87 -16.43 1.96 -4.70
C GLY A 87 -15.48 2.98 -4.09
N ASN A 88 -15.47 4.18 -4.65
CA ASN A 88 -14.58 5.26 -4.21
C ASN A 88 -14.78 5.60 -2.72
N ARG A 89 -16.00 5.50 -2.21
CA ARG A 89 -16.32 5.78 -0.81
C ARG A 89 -15.65 4.78 0.12
N GLU A 90 -15.82 3.48 -0.12
CA GLU A 90 -15.23 2.41 0.70
C GLU A 90 -13.70 2.48 0.68
N GLN A 91 -13.14 2.77 -0.49
CA GLN A 91 -11.70 2.97 -0.66
C GLN A 91 -11.17 4.15 0.17
N ARG A 92 -11.87 5.30 0.16
CA ARG A 92 -11.51 6.48 0.97
C ARG A 92 -11.59 6.18 2.46
N VAL A 93 -12.68 5.54 2.90
CA VAL A 93 -12.85 5.18 4.31
C VAL A 93 -11.71 4.27 4.76
N PHE A 94 -11.34 3.27 3.96
CA PHE A 94 -10.20 2.41 4.28
C PHE A 94 -8.89 3.20 4.41
N MET A 95 -8.59 4.07 3.44
CA MET A 95 -7.36 4.87 3.44
C MET A 95 -7.31 5.87 4.61
N GLU A 96 -8.42 6.54 4.91
CA GLU A 96 -8.51 7.48 6.04
C GLU A 96 -8.37 6.76 7.39
N HIS A 97 -9.02 5.59 7.54
CA HIS A 97 -8.85 4.77 8.74
C HIS A 97 -7.41 4.30 8.91
N PHE A 98 -6.77 3.84 7.83
CA PHE A 98 -5.34 3.49 7.86
C PHE A 98 -4.46 4.67 8.28
N ASP A 99 -4.67 5.85 7.70
CA ASP A 99 -3.88 7.04 8.01
C ASP A 99 -4.08 7.56 9.44
N ARG A 100 -5.28 7.39 10.00
CA ARG A 100 -5.64 7.84 11.35
C ARG A 100 -5.23 6.85 12.43
N GLU A 101 -5.38 5.55 12.19
CA GLU A 101 -5.27 4.51 13.21
C GLU A 101 -3.91 3.82 13.22
N VAL A 102 -3.17 3.85 12.11
CA VAL A 102 -1.81 3.28 12.05
C VAL A 102 -0.79 4.40 12.27
N PRO A 103 0.07 4.29 13.30
CA PRO A 103 1.13 5.25 13.56
C PRO A 103 2.01 5.48 12.33
N GLU A 104 2.43 6.72 12.10
CA GLU A 104 3.22 7.09 10.91
C GLU A 104 4.47 6.21 10.72
N PRO A 105 5.27 5.89 11.76
CA PRO A 105 6.43 5.00 11.59
C PRO A 105 6.04 3.59 11.09
N ALA A 106 4.94 3.03 11.58
CA ALA A 106 4.42 1.75 11.11
C ALA A 106 3.94 1.84 9.66
N ARG A 107 3.25 2.91 9.26
CA ARG A 107 2.89 3.16 7.85
C ARG A 107 4.12 3.20 6.94
N ILE A 108 5.19 3.87 7.38
CA ILE A 108 6.45 3.97 6.64
C ILE A 108 7.13 2.60 6.49
N ALA A 109 7.15 1.79 7.55
CA ALA A 109 7.68 0.42 7.50
C ALA A 109 6.87 -0.47 6.54
N ILE A 110 5.55 -0.31 6.48
CA ILE A 110 4.69 -1.00 5.49
C ILE A 110 5.07 -0.57 4.06
N TYR A 111 5.26 0.74 3.81
CA TYR A 111 5.68 1.22 2.49
C TYR A 111 7.04 0.62 2.08
N ALA A 112 7.98 0.55 3.01
CA ALA A 112 9.29 -0.07 2.78
C ALA A 112 9.16 -1.55 2.41
N GLU A 113 8.30 -2.29 3.12
CA GLU A 113 8.10 -3.72 2.88
C GLU A 113 7.41 -4.01 1.54
N ILE A 114 6.46 -3.16 1.13
CA ILE A 114 5.85 -3.25 -0.21
C ILE A 114 6.90 -3.00 -1.28
N ALA A 115 7.77 -1.99 -1.09
CA ALA A 115 8.82 -1.65 -2.04
C ALA A 115 9.86 -2.77 -2.23
N ASN A 116 10.08 -3.60 -1.19
CA ASN A 116 10.99 -4.76 -1.27
C ASN A 116 10.55 -5.83 -2.28
N GLY A 117 9.30 -5.79 -2.75
CA GLY A 117 8.81 -6.70 -3.79
C GLY A 117 8.64 -8.16 -3.31
N PRO A 118 8.17 -9.06 -4.20
CA PRO A 118 7.77 -10.44 -3.86
C PRO A 118 8.93 -11.44 -3.69
N ASP A 119 10.14 -11.08 -4.08
CA ASP A 119 11.21 -12.06 -4.25
C ASP A 119 11.86 -12.41 -2.90
N LEU A 120 11.37 -13.49 -2.30
CA LEU A 120 12.02 -14.15 -1.18
C LEU A 120 12.11 -15.64 -1.38
N TYR A 121 13.31 -16.15 -1.19
CA TYR A 121 13.48 -17.56 -0.95
C TYR A 121 12.99 -17.89 0.45
N VAL A 122 11.92 -18.68 0.54
CA VAL A 122 11.36 -19.16 1.80
C VAL A 122 11.30 -20.68 1.81
N THR A 123 11.56 -21.27 2.98
CA THR A 123 11.26 -22.69 3.20
C THR A 123 9.76 -22.84 3.37
N PRO A 124 9.08 -23.73 2.61
CA PRO A 124 7.64 -23.93 2.73
C PRO A 124 7.20 -24.22 4.17
N ALA A 125 6.08 -23.64 4.57
CA ALA A 125 5.53 -23.78 5.91
C ALA A 125 5.13 -25.23 6.20
N ALA A 126 5.28 -25.65 7.45
CA ALA A 126 4.84 -26.96 7.88
C ALA A 126 3.30 -27.09 7.77
N PRO A 127 2.75 -28.31 7.59
CA PRO A 127 1.30 -28.50 7.49
C PRO A 127 0.51 -27.95 8.68
N SER A 128 1.08 -27.98 9.89
CA SER A 128 0.48 -27.39 11.10
C SER A 128 0.34 -25.88 11.01
N GLU A 129 1.29 -25.20 10.37
CA GLU A 129 1.33 -23.75 10.21
C GLU A 129 0.33 -23.31 9.15
N VAL A 130 0.21 -24.07 8.05
CA VAL A 130 -0.85 -23.85 7.04
C VAL A 130 -2.22 -24.06 7.66
N LYS A 131 -2.39 -25.10 8.49
CA LYS A 131 -3.65 -25.34 9.21
C LYS A 131 -3.98 -24.22 10.19
N HIS A 132 -2.98 -23.68 10.88
CA HIS A 132 -3.18 -22.55 11.78
C HIS A 132 -3.60 -21.28 11.01
N PHE A 133 -2.93 -20.98 9.90
CA PHE A 133 -3.31 -19.86 9.02
C PHE A 133 -4.74 -20.02 8.50
N ALA A 134 -5.11 -21.23 8.06
CA ALA A 134 -6.46 -21.58 7.60
C ALA A 134 -7.55 -21.54 8.70
N SER A 135 -7.20 -21.29 9.97
CA SER A 135 -8.19 -21.18 11.04
C SER A 135 -8.96 -19.86 11.02
N THR A 136 -8.45 -18.84 10.32
CA THR A 136 -9.15 -17.56 10.12
C THR A 136 -10.00 -17.60 8.84
N PRO A 137 -11.11 -16.83 8.75
CA PRO A 137 -11.92 -16.78 7.53
C PRO A 137 -11.13 -16.37 6.28
N ALA A 138 -10.26 -15.36 6.40
CA ALA A 138 -9.39 -14.91 5.32
C ALA A 138 -8.37 -15.99 4.92
N GLY A 139 -7.70 -16.59 5.92
CA GLY A 139 -6.71 -17.63 5.68
C GLY A 139 -7.29 -18.90 5.08
N ALA A 140 -8.49 -19.31 5.51
CA ALA A 140 -9.21 -20.44 4.92
C ALA A 140 -9.49 -20.22 3.43
N SER A 141 -10.00 -19.03 3.07
CA SER A 141 -10.26 -18.66 1.68
C SER A 141 -8.99 -18.69 0.84
N LEU A 142 -7.89 -18.16 1.37
CA LEU A 142 -6.62 -18.09 0.65
C LEU A 142 -5.94 -19.45 0.50
N VAL A 143 -6.00 -20.32 1.51
CA VAL A 143 -5.47 -21.68 1.39
C VAL A 143 -6.24 -22.48 0.34
N ALA A 144 -7.56 -22.30 0.28
CA ALA A 144 -8.37 -22.90 -0.78
C ALA A 144 -8.02 -22.35 -2.17
N GLU A 145 -7.76 -21.04 -2.29
CA GLU A 145 -7.34 -20.38 -3.52
C GLU A 145 -5.95 -20.84 -3.99
N TRP A 146 -4.97 -20.90 -3.09
CA TRP A 146 -3.58 -21.22 -3.43
C TRP A 146 -3.31 -22.70 -3.65
N GLY A 147 -4.15 -23.59 -3.11
CA GLY A 147 -4.04 -25.03 -3.28
C GLY A 147 -2.65 -25.57 -2.90
N SER A 148 -1.94 -26.17 -3.86
CA SER A 148 -0.60 -26.73 -3.64
C SER A 148 0.46 -25.71 -3.25
N TYR A 149 0.25 -24.42 -3.56
CA TYR A 149 1.19 -23.35 -3.24
C TYR A 149 0.97 -22.75 -1.84
N ALA A 150 -0.05 -23.20 -1.09
CA ALA A 150 -0.39 -22.63 0.20
C ALA A 150 0.77 -22.63 1.20
N ALA A 151 1.57 -23.70 1.26
CA ALA A 151 2.72 -23.78 2.16
C ALA A 151 3.79 -22.72 1.86
N GLU A 152 4.07 -22.46 0.59
CA GLU A 152 5.02 -21.44 0.15
C GLU A 152 4.49 -20.03 0.43
N LYS A 153 3.22 -19.78 0.09
CA LYS A 153 2.57 -18.48 0.30
C LYS A 153 2.44 -18.11 1.78
N VAL A 154 2.13 -19.08 2.64
CA VAL A 154 2.11 -18.88 4.11
C VAL A 154 3.53 -18.59 4.64
N ALA A 155 4.56 -19.29 4.13
CA ALA A 155 5.94 -19.01 4.52
C ALA A 155 6.39 -17.61 4.10
N MET A 156 6.00 -17.18 2.89
CA MET A 156 6.24 -15.82 2.38
C MET A 156 5.64 -14.77 3.32
N LEU A 157 4.36 -14.90 3.65
CA LEU A 157 3.68 -13.97 4.55
C LEU A 157 4.35 -13.88 5.92
N ARG A 158 4.77 -15.02 6.48
CA ARG A 158 5.47 -15.04 7.77
C ARG A 158 6.84 -14.40 7.71
N ALA A 159 7.60 -14.63 6.65
CA ALA A 159 8.89 -14.00 6.47
C ALA A 159 8.75 -12.46 6.38
N ARG A 160 7.71 -11.98 5.70
CA ARG A 160 7.40 -10.56 5.62
C ARG A 160 6.90 -9.97 6.94
N ALA A 161 5.99 -10.66 7.63
CA ALA A 161 5.51 -10.24 8.95
C ALA A 161 6.67 -10.08 9.93
N LYS A 162 7.58 -11.07 9.95
CA LYS A 162 8.80 -11.00 10.75
C LYS A 162 9.67 -9.79 10.39
N ARG A 163 9.84 -9.48 9.11
CA ARG A 163 10.60 -8.29 8.70
C ARG A 163 9.91 -6.98 9.08
N LEU A 164 8.59 -6.91 9.03
CA LEU A 164 7.85 -5.74 9.50
C LEU A 164 8.13 -5.53 10.99
N ASP A 165 8.03 -6.58 11.80
CA ASP A 165 8.33 -6.53 13.24
C ASP A 165 9.79 -6.11 13.51
N GLU A 166 10.75 -6.62 12.74
CA GLU A 166 12.17 -6.25 12.89
C GLU A 166 12.46 -4.78 12.52
N ASN A 167 11.57 -4.13 11.76
CA ASN A 167 11.71 -2.74 11.33
C ASN A 167 10.81 -1.76 12.12
N MET A 168 10.05 -2.25 13.10
CA MET A 168 9.20 -1.46 13.97
C MET A 168 9.65 -1.62 15.42
N SER A 169 9.35 -0.64 16.27
CA SER A 169 9.38 -0.86 17.72
C SER A 169 8.23 -1.78 18.15
N GLU A 170 8.32 -2.34 19.35
CA GLU A 170 7.29 -3.22 19.92
C GLU A 170 5.93 -2.52 20.03
N GLU A 171 5.92 -1.23 20.37
CA GLU A 171 4.71 -0.40 20.43
C GLU A 171 4.09 -0.21 19.03
N GLU A 172 4.90 0.19 18.05
CA GLU A 172 4.44 0.41 16.66
C GLU A 172 3.92 -0.88 16.01
N SER A 173 4.59 -2.01 16.24
CA SER A 173 4.15 -3.33 15.79
C SER A 173 2.83 -3.73 16.47
N GLY A 174 2.71 -3.51 17.79
CA GLY A 174 1.49 -3.78 18.54
C GLY A 174 0.28 -3.00 18.03
N ASP A 175 0.45 -1.70 17.76
CA ASP A 175 -0.60 -0.86 17.19
C ASP A 175 -0.99 -1.31 15.78
N PHE A 176 0.00 -1.62 14.93
CA PHE A 176 -0.24 -2.12 13.57
C PHE A 176 -1.02 -3.44 13.55
N TRP A 177 -0.59 -4.44 14.33
CA TRP A 177 -1.26 -5.73 14.36
C TRP A 177 -2.65 -5.63 14.99
N THR A 178 -2.83 -4.77 15.99
CA THR A 178 -4.16 -4.48 16.55
C THR A 178 -5.10 -3.89 15.50
N TRP A 179 -4.63 -2.92 14.71
CA TRP A 179 -5.41 -2.39 13.59
C TRP A 179 -5.71 -3.48 12.55
N PHE A 180 -4.71 -4.27 12.17
CA PHE A 180 -4.84 -5.30 11.15
C PHE A 180 -5.83 -6.42 11.56
N ASP A 181 -5.79 -6.85 12.82
CA ASP A 181 -6.67 -7.89 13.36
C ASP A 181 -8.14 -7.45 13.45
N ASN A 182 -8.40 -6.14 13.46
CA ASN A 182 -9.75 -5.56 13.45
C ASN A 182 -10.33 -5.38 12.03
N LEU A 183 -9.56 -5.68 10.99
CA LEU A 183 -10.04 -5.59 9.61
C LEU A 183 -11.04 -6.72 9.29
N GLU A 184 -11.96 -6.43 8.38
CA GLU A 184 -12.85 -7.45 7.83
C GLU A 184 -12.06 -8.51 7.03
N PRO A 185 -12.57 -9.75 6.90
CA PRO A 185 -11.86 -10.82 6.19
C PRO A 185 -11.51 -10.50 4.73
N GLY A 186 -12.32 -9.69 4.04
CA GLY A 186 -12.08 -9.29 2.65
C GLY A 186 -10.80 -8.48 2.49
N PRO A 187 -10.67 -7.32 3.19
CA PRO A 187 -9.44 -6.55 3.24
C PRO A 187 -8.19 -7.34 3.63
N VAL A 188 -8.29 -8.16 4.68
CA VAL A 188 -7.18 -9.04 5.12
C VAL A 188 -6.76 -9.97 3.99
N ALA A 189 -7.71 -10.63 3.32
CA ALA A 189 -7.41 -11.55 2.23
C ALA A 189 -6.75 -10.83 1.04
N ALA A 190 -7.18 -9.62 0.70
CA ALA A 190 -6.58 -8.82 -0.38
C ALA A 190 -5.13 -8.42 -0.07
N ILE A 191 -4.86 -7.97 1.16
CA ILE A 191 -3.52 -7.61 1.61
C ILE A 191 -2.60 -8.85 1.58
N PHE A 192 -3.04 -9.96 2.16
CA PHE A 192 -2.27 -11.21 2.13
C PHE A 192 -2.03 -11.73 0.71
N ARG A 193 -3.04 -11.70 -0.17
CA ARG A 193 -2.85 -12.09 -1.57
C ARG A 193 -1.77 -11.25 -2.24
N LYS A 194 -1.73 -9.95 -1.96
CA LYS A 194 -0.72 -9.07 -2.54
C LYS A 194 0.68 -9.34 -1.98
N LEU A 195 0.80 -9.53 -0.67
CA LEU A 195 2.09 -9.75 0.00
C LEU A 195 2.69 -11.13 -0.31
N ALA A 196 1.84 -12.14 -0.55
CA ALA A 196 2.30 -13.47 -0.91
C ALA A 196 2.86 -13.57 -2.35
N GLY A 197 2.72 -12.51 -3.17
CA GLY A 197 3.06 -12.50 -4.60
C GLY A 197 2.21 -13.44 -5.43
#